data_AF-A0A953YI90-F1
#
_entry.id   AF-A0A953YI90-F1
#
_cell.length_a   1.000
_cell.length_b   1.000
_cell.length_c   1.000
_cell.angle_alpha   90.00
_cell.angle_beta   90.00
_cell.angle_gamma   90.00
#
_symmetry.space_group_name_H-M   'P 1'
#
loop_
_entity.id
_entity.type
_entity.pdbx_description
1 polymer ?
#
loop_
_entity_poly.entity_id
_entity_poly.type
_entity_poly.pdbx_seq_one_letter_code
_entity_poly.pdbx_strand_id
1 'polypeptide(L)' 'SGCVRGTVVDGFAYNFRVTVPEECVFDRSEVSHAVNLFDMAYKYGDVLPVREVMAALP' A
#
# COMPACT_ATOMS: atom_id res chain seq x y z
N SER A 1 -8.56 1.05 -5.16
CA SER A 1 -9.03 1.72 -3.92
C SER A 1 -9.66 0.75 -2.93
N GLY A 2 -10.47 -0.22 -3.36
CA GLY A 2 -11.18 -1.11 -2.44
C GLY A 2 -10.31 -2.21 -1.81
N CYS A 3 -10.13 -3.32 -2.54
CA CYS A 3 -9.57 -4.56 -1.98
C CYS A 3 -8.16 -4.39 -1.39
N VAL A 4 -7.24 -3.73 -2.11
CA VAL A 4 -5.86 -3.49 -1.64
C VAL A 4 -5.86 -2.73 -0.32
N ARG A 5 -6.60 -1.61 -0.23
CA ARG A 5 -6.70 -0.83 1.02
C ARG A 5 -7.35 -1.62 2.14
N GLY A 6 -8.41 -2.38 1.83
CA GLY A 6 -9.05 -3.27 2.80
C GLY A 6 -8.06 -4.25 3.42
N THR A 7 -7.28 -4.94 2.58
CA THR A 7 -6.22 -5.86 3.05
C THR A 7 -5.13 -5.15 3.84
N VAL A 8 -4.75 -3.93 3.47
CA VAL A 8 -3.75 -3.14 4.21
C VAL A 8 -4.26 -2.77 5.60
N VAL A 9 -5.51 -2.33 5.71
CA VAL A 9 -6.17 -2.01 6.99
C VAL A 9 -6.31 -3.26 7.85
N ASP A 10 -6.75 -4.38 7.27
CA ASP A 10 -6.85 -5.66 7.99
C ASP A 10 -5.47 -6.13 8.46
N GLY A 11 -4.44 -6.06 7.61
CA GLY A 11 -3.07 -6.42 7.96
C GLY A 11 -2.55 -5.59 9.13
N PHE A 12 -2.78 -4.28 9.11
CA PHE A 12 -2.48 -3.40 10.24
C PHE A 12 -3.25 -3.79 11.51
N ALA A 13 -4.56 -4.05 11.39
CA ALA A 13 -5.40 -4.42 12.53
C ALA A 13 -4.99 -5.77 13.16
N TYR A 14 -4.46 -6.70 12.35
CA TYR A 14 -3.88 -7.96 12.80
C TYR A 14 -2.40 -7.85 13.22
N ASN A 15 -1.87 -6.63 13.32
CA ASN A 15 -0.50 -6.34 13.77
C ASN A 15 0.59 -6.94 12.85
N PHE A 16 0.32 -7.03 11.55
CA PHE A 16 1.33 -7.28 10.53
C PHE A 16 1.97 -5.96 10.07
N ARG A 17 3.26 -6.02 9.73
CA ARG A 17 3.89 -4.95 8.95
C ARG A 17 3.47 -5.11 7.50
N VAL A 18 2.82 -4.08 6.96
CA VAL A 18 2.32 -4.06 5.59
C VAL A 18 3.13 -3.07 4.77
N THR A 19 3.63 -3.52 3.63
CA THR A 19 4.32 -2.68 2.64
C THR A 19 3.61 -2.82 1.30
N VAL A 20 3.26 -1.69 0.68
CA VAL A 20 2.59 -1.63 -0.63
C VAL A 20 3.59 -1.10 -1.67
N PRO A 21 3.98 -1.91 -2.67
CA PRO A 21 4.71 -1.41 -3.84
C PRO A 21 3.77 -0.60 -4.74
N GLU A 22 3.99 0.72 -4.84
CA GLU A 22 3.04 1.65 -5.46
C GLU A 22 2.80 1.38 -6.96
N GLU A 23 3.83 0.99 -7.70
CA GLU A 23 3.74 0.67 -9.13
C GLU A 23 3.06 -0.69 -9.40
N CYS A 24 2.78 -1.48 -8.36
CA CYS A 24 2.18 -2.81 -8.47
C CYS A 24 0.71 -2.87 -8.07
N VAL A 25 0.08 -1.73 -7.80
CA VAL A 25 -1.35 -1.66 -7.46
C VAL A 25 -2.07 -0.71 -8.41
N PHE A 26 -3.36 -0.95 -8.64
CA PHE A 26 -4.11 -0.21 -9.65
C PHE A 26 -5.44 0.35 -9.10
N ASP A 27 -5.83 1.49 -9.63
CA ASP A 27 -7.19 2.01 -9.56
C ASP A 27 -7.59 2.57 -10.93
N ARG A 28 -8.90 2.52 -11.24
CA ARG A 28 -9.46 3.09 -12.47
C ARG A 28 -9.31 4.62 -12.56
N SER A 29 -9.12 5.27 -11.41
CA SER A 29 -8.96 6.72 -11.28
C SER A 29 -7.60 7.02 -10.66
N GLU A 30 -6.76 7.76 -11.36
CA GLU A 30 -5.44 8.18 -10.86
C GLU A 30 -5.55 8.98 -9.56
N VAL A 31 -6.57 9.82 -9.45
CA VAL A 31 -6.84 10.58 -8.21
C VAL A 31 -7.19 9.63 -7.07
N SER A 32 -8.05 8.64 -7.32
CA SER A 32 -8.41 7.66 -6.30
C SER A 32 -7.21 6.80 -5.92
N HIS A 33 -6.36 6.41 -6.88
CA HIS A 33 -5.12 5.69 -6.64
C HIS A 33 -4.21 6.48 -5.70
N ALA A 34 -3.88 7.73 -6.06
CA ALA A 34 -2.99 8.60 -5.28
C ALA A 34 -3.52 8.89 -3.86
N VAL A 35 -4.82 9.18 -3.73
CA VAL A 35 -5.43 9.44 -2.41
C VAL A 35 -5.38 8.20 -1.51
N ASN A 36 -5.61 7.01 -2.06
CA ASN A 36 -5.56 5.78 -1.27
C ASN A 36 -4.14 5.43 -0.86
N LEU A 37 -3.14 5.58 -1.75
CA LEU A 37 -1.73 5.39 -1.40
C LEU A 37 -1.30 6.36 -0.31
N PHE A 38 -1.66 7.64 -0.43
CA PHE A 38 -1.39 8.64 0.60
C PHE A 38 -2.00 8.28 1.96
N ASP A 39 -3.28 7.87 1.98
CA ASP A 39 -3.98 7.48 3.21
C ASP A 39 -3.31 6.27 3.88
N MET A 40 -2.92 5.26 3.09
CA MET A 40 -2.25 4.07 3.60
C MET A 40 -0.86 4.39 4.17
N ALA A 41 -0.06 5.18 3.46
CA ALA A 41 1.28 5.59 3.89
C ALA A 41 1.28 6.32 5.24
N TYR A 42 0.25 7.14 5.49
CA TYR A 42 0.16 7.93 6.72
C TYR A 42 -0.46 7.21 7.92
N LYS A 43 -1.20 6.12 7.70
CA LYS A 43 -2.04 5.53 8.75
C LYS A 43 -1.83 4.05 9.00
N TYR A 44 -1.51 3.26 7.96
CA TYR A 44 -1.70 1.81 8.01
C TYR A 44 -0.45 1.01 7.63
N GLY A 45 0.48 1.56 6.85
CA GLY A 45 1.69 0.85 6.47
C GLY A 45 2.59 1.65 5.55
N ASP A 46 3.66 1.03 5.08
CA ASP A 46 4.62 1.68 4.18
C ASP A 46 4.13 1.61 2.73
N VAL A 47 4.29 2.70 1.99
CA VAL A 47 4.10 2.73 0.53
C VAL A 47 5.44 3.13 -0.08
N LEU A 48 6.01 2.25 -0.90
CA LEU A 48 7.37 2.38 -1.41
C LEU A 48 7.43 2.06 -2.91
N PRO A 49 8.42 2.60 -3.64
CA PRO A 49 8.73 2.16 -4.98
C PRO A 49 9.08 0.67 -5.00
N VAL A 50 8.65 -0.07 -6.04
CA VAL A 50 8.87 -1.51 -6.19
C VAL A 50 10.35 -1.88 -6.07
N ARG A 51 11.25 -1.02 -6.58
CA ARG A 51 12.70 -1.24 -6.48
C ARG A 51 13.20 -1.32 -5.04
N GLU A 52 12.62 -0.53 -4.13
CA GLU A 52 13.01 -0.48 -2.72
C GLU A 52 12.45 -1.68 -1.98
N VAL A 53 11.20 -2.05 -2.29
CA VAL A 53 10.59 -3.28 -1.76
C VAL A 53 11.42 -4.50 -2.14
N MET A 54 11.78 -4.64 -3.42
CA MET A 54 12.58 -5.77 -3.91
C MET A 54 13.97 -5.83 -3.27
N ALA A 55 14.61 -4.69 -3.02
CA ALA A 55 15.92 -4.63 -2.37
C ALA A 55 15.87 -5.02 -0.87
N ALA A 56 14.70 -4.92 -0.23
CA ALA A 56 14.51 -5.25 1.18
C ALA A 56 14.13 -6.73 1.43
N LEU A 57 13.83 -7.49 0.37
CA LEU A 57 13.50 -8.91 0.47
C LEU A 57 14.78 -9.78 0.54
N PRO A 58 14.76 -10.89 1.29
CA PRO A 58 15.90 -11.81 1.46
C PRO A 58 16.23 -12.64 0.22
#